data_AF-A0A9E0THW8-F1
#
_entry.id   AF-A0A9E0THW8-F1
#
_cell.length_a   1.000
_cell.length_b   1.000
_cell.length_c   1.000
_cell.angle_alpha   90.00
_cell.angle_beta   90.00
_cell.angle_gamma   90.00
#
_symmetry.space_group_name_H-M   'P 1'
#
loop_
_entity.id
_entity.type
_entity.pdbx_description
1 polymer ?
#
loop_
_entity_poly.entity_id
_entity_poly.type
_entity_poly.pdbx_seq_one_letter_code
_entity_poly.pdbx_strand_id
1 'polypeptide(L)'
;MERIVRSKVEFINISPARDNTPDLLKADWLPIVPNTDTAMMLGLAHVLVSEDLHDKRFLALYCEGFKPFRRYLMGEADGVPKDAAWASRICGVGADTIRGLARRMAAKKTLITTAWAVQRVDHGEQPVWMTIALASLLGRIGEPGCGTRSITTPT
;
A
#
# COMPACT_ATOMS: atom_id res chain seq x y z
N MET A 1 23.46 1.97 5.57
CA MET A 1 22.39 2.03 6.59
C MET A 1 22.39 3.33 7.41
N GLU A 2 23.55 3.82 7.88
CA GLU A 2 23.66 4.99 8.77
C GLU A 2 23.02 6.30 8.26
N ARG A 3 23.02 6.53 6.95
CA ARG A 3 22.46 7.74 6.33
C ARG A 3 20.92 7.80 6.38
N ILE A 4 20.26 6.64 6.47
CA ILE A 4 18.80 6.49 6.51
C ILE A 4 18.29 6.61 7.95
N VAL A 5 18.99 6.01 8.91
CA VAL A 5 18.68 6.09 10.35
C VAL A 5 18.77 7.54 10.88
N ARG A 6 19.59 8.37 10.23
CA ARG A 6 19.77 9.80 10.53
C ARG A 6 18.74 10.71 9.85
N SER A 7 17.91 10.18 8.97
CA SER A 7 16.89 10.94 8.25
C SER A 7 15.55 10.86 9.00
N LYS A 8 14.76 11.94 9.00
CA LYS A 8 13.42 12.01 9.63
C LYS A 8 12.36 11.22 8.83
N VAL A 9 12.70 10.02 8.40
CA VAL A 9 11.85 9.13 7.58
C VAL A 9 11.17 8.14 8.52
N GLU A 10 9.86 8.01 8.40
CA GLU A 10 9.07 7.00 9.10
C GLU A 10 9.16 5.67 8.36
N PHE A 11 9.40 4.58 9.09
CA PHE A 11 9.41 3.22 8.57
C PHE A 11 8.21 2.45 9.10
N ILE A 12 7.52 1.73 8.21
CA ILE A 12 6.40 0.87 8.56
C ILE A 12 6.70 -0.51 7.99
N ASN A 13 6.73 -1.51 8.86
CA ASN A 13 6.92 -2.91 8.49
C ASN A 13 5.56 -3.61 8.46
N ILE A 14 5.05 -3.91 7.27
CA ILE A 14 3.85 -4.71 7.07
C ILE A 14 4.31 -6.14 6.77
N SER A 15 4.23 -7.01 7.76
CA SER A 15 4.77 -8.36 7.67
C SER A 15 4.21 -9.25 8.79
N PRO A 16 3.98 -10.55 8.54
CA PRO A 16 3.64 -11.50 9.61
C PRO A 16 4.78 -11.68 10.62
N ALA A 17 6.03 -11.46 10.20
CA ALA A 17 7.22 -11.55 11.06
C ALA A 17 7.79 -10.15 11.36
N ARG A 18 7.97 -9.84 12.64
CA ARG A 18 8.55 -8.58 13.13
C ARG A 18 10.00 -8.37 12.64
N ASP A 19 10.75 -9.46 12.54
CA ASP A 19 12.20 -9.44 12.24
C ASP A 19 12.51 -9.23 10.75
N ASN A 20 11.49 -9.06 9.91
CA ASN A 20 11.66 -8.74 8.48
C ASN A 20 12.18 -7.32 8.22
N THR A 21 12.38 -6.52 9.26
CA THR A 21 13.08 -5.23 9.20
C THR A 21 14.18 -5.18 10.25
N PRO A 22 15.39 -4.66 9.91
CA PRO A 22 16.44 -4.46 10.90
C PRO A 22 15.96 -3.58 12.06
N ASP A 23 16.21 -3.99 13.30
CA ASP A 23 15.83 -3.25 14.52
C ASP A 23 16.30 -1.79 14.51
N LEU A 24 17.41 -1.53 13.83
CA LEU A 24 18.00 -0.21 13.64
C LEU A 24 17.04 0.81 13.00
N LEU A 25 16.05 0.36 12.22
CA LEU A 25 15.07 1.25 11.55
C LEU A 25 13.91 1.68 12.45
N LYS A 26 13.73 1.07 13.64
CA LYS A 26 12.62 1.33 14.57
C LYS A 26 11.26 1.46 13.86
N ALA A 27 10.99 0.54 12.94
CA ALA A 27 9.78 0.57 12.13
C ALA A 27 8.54 0.23 12.97
N ASP A 28 7.44 0.92 12.71
CA ASP A 28 6.12 0.53 13.24
C ASP A 28 5.74 -0.81 12.61
N TRP A 29 5.60 -1.84 13.43
CA TRP A 29 5.24 -3.17 12.95
C TRP A 29 3.71 -3.33 12.89
N LEU A 30 3.21 -3.66 11.70
CA LEU A 30 1.82 -3.99 11.44
C LEU A 30 1.75 -5.49 11.09
N PRO A 31 1.27 -6.34 12.02
CA PRO A 31 1.11 -7.75 11.75
C PRO A 31 -0.03 -7.96 10.75
N ILE A 32 0.29 -8.51 9.59
CA ILE A 32 -0.69 -8.86 8.56
C ILE A 32 -0.85 -10.39 8.49
N VAL A 33 -2.07 -10.85 8.25
CA VAL A 33 -2.32 -12.26 7.93
C VAL A 33 -1.62 -12.60 6.60
N PRO A 34 -0.82 -13.69 6.52
CA PRO A 34 -0.15 -14.06 5.29
C PRO A 34 -1.10 -14.17 4.09
N ASN A 35 -0.67 -13.71 2.91
CA ASN A 35 -1.43 -13.72 1.65
C ASN A 35 -2.67 -12.80 1.61
N THR A 36 -2.74 -11.78 2.48
CA THR A 36 -3.85 -10.82 2.52
C THR A 36 -3.45 -9.39 2.19
N ASP A 37 -2.24 -9.21 1.67
CA ASP A 37 -1.66 -7.91 1.29
C ASP A 37 -2.53 -7.15 0.28
N THR A 38 -3.07 -7.86 -0.72
CA THR A 38 -3.99 -7.29 -1.72
C THR A 38 -5.23 -6.70 -1.07
N ALA A 39 -5.81 -7.37 -0.06
CA ALA A 39 -6.98 -6.86 0.66
C ALA A 39 -6.65 -5.60 1.45
N MET A 40 -5.48 -5.56 2.10
CA MET A 40 -5.00 -4.35 2.79
C MET A 40 -4.79 -3.19 1.81
N MET A 41 -4.14 -3.43 0.66
CA MET A 41 -3.91 -2.40 -0.37
C MET A 41 -5.21 -1.87 -0.96
N LEU A 42 -6.20 -2.74 -1.17
CA LEU A 42 -7.54 -2.33 -1.60
C LEU A 42 -8.23 -1.43 -0.56
N GLY A 43 -8.12 -1.78 0.73
CA GLY A 43 -8.63 -0.94 1.82
C GLY A 43 -7.97 0.45 1.87
N LEU A 44 -6.65 0.51 1.68
CA LEU A 44 -5.91 1.78 1.57
C LEU A 44 -6.37 2.60 0.37
N ALA A 45 -6.45 1.97 -0.80
CA ALA A 45 -6.93 2.60 -2.03
C ALA A 45 -8.35 3.13 -1.87
N HIS A 46 -9.25 2.37 -1.22
CA HIS A 46 -10.61 2.81 -0.97
C HIS A 46 -10.64 4.10 -0.16
N VAL A 47 -9.88 4.17 0.94
CA VAL A 47 -9.80 5.39 1.77
C VAL A 47 -9.29 6.58 0.95
N LEU A 48 -8.23 6.39 0.17
CA LEU A 48 -7.69 7.46 -0.70
C LEU A 48 -8.71 7.97 -1.73
N VAL A 49 -9.52 7.06 -2.29
CA VAL A 49 -10.55 7.43 -3.26
C VAL A 49 -11.78 8.04 -2.60
N SER A 50 -12.25 7.48 -1.49
CA SER A 50 -13.45 7.94 -0.78
C SER A 50 -13.25 9.31 -0.12
N GLU A 51 -12.03 9.61 0.34
CA GLU A 51 -11.68 10.89 0.96
C GLU A 51 -11.11 11.91 -0.04
N ASP A 52 -11.14 11.59 -1.34
CA ASP A 52 -10.64 12.46 -2.42
C ASP A 52 -9.15 12.85 -2.30
N LEU A 53 -8.34 11.97 -1.71
CA LEU A 53 -6.90 12.17 -1.46
C LEU A 53 -6.00 11.67 -2.60
N HIS A 54 -6.57 11.15 -3.67
CA HIS A 54 -5.85 10.62 -4.83
C HIS A 54 -5.54 11.72 -5.87
N ASP A 55 -4.42 11.57 -6.58
CA ASP A 55 -4.03 12.55 -7.60
C ASP A 55 -4.81 12.33 -8.91
N LYS A 56 -5.93 13.04 -9.04
CA LYS A 56 -6.78 13.00 -10.24
C LYS A 56 -6.04 13.41 -11.52
N ARG A 57 -5.08 14.35 -11.42
CA ARG A 57 -4.35 14.84 -12.59
C ARG A 57 -3.38 13.77 -13.08
N PHE A 58 -2.66 13.13 -12.16
CA PHE A 58 -1.77 12.02 -12.49
C PHE A 58 -2.55 10.87 -13.12
N LEU A 59 -3.67 10.48 -12.52
CA LEU A 59 -4.51 9.41 -13.05
C LEU A 59 -5.07 9.72 -14.44
N ALA A 60 -5.45 10.97 -14.71
CA ALA A 60 -5.99 11.37 -16.01
C ALA A 60 -4.92 11.46 -17.11
N LEU A 61 -3.68 11.80 -16.77
CA LEU A 61 -2.60 12.00 -17.74
C LEU A 61 -1.77 10.74 -17.99
N TYR A 62 -1.59 9.89 -16.97
CA TYR A 62 -0.60 8.82 -16.98
C TYR A 62 -1.17 7.44 -16.67
N CYS A 63 -2.47 7.31 -16.41
CA CYS A 63 -3.10 6.02 -16.10
C CYS A 63 -4.33 5.76 -16.96
N GLU A 64 -4.53 4.49 -17.29
CA GLU A 64 -5.72 3.98 -17.96
C GLU A 64 -6.43 2.98 -17.05
N GLY A 65 -7.76 2.87 -17.17
CA GLY A 65 -8.54 1.89 -16.41
C GLY A 65 -8.88 2.29 -14.96
N PHE A 66 -8.64 3.53 -14.52
CA PHE A 66 -9.04 3.98 -13.19
C PHE A 66 -10.56 3.92 -12.97
N LYS A 67 -11.36 4.24 -13.99
CA LYS A 67 -12.83 4.23 -13.90
C LYS A 67 -13.41 2.85 -13.54
N PRO A 68 -13.11 1.75 -14.27
CA PRO A 68 -13.59 0.42 -13.87
C PRO A 68 -13.01 -0.02 -12.52
N PHE A 69 -11.74 0.32 -12.22
CA PHE A 69 -11.14 0.02 -10.94
C PHE A 69 -11.88 0.70 -9.76
N ARG A 70 -12.19 2.00 -9.89
CA ARG A 70 -12.98 2.75 -8.90
C ARG A 70 -14.33 2.10 -8.67
N ARG A 71 -15.03 1.65 -9.73
CA ARG A 71 -16.32 0.97 -9.59
C ARG A 71 -16.23 -0.29 -8.75
N TYR A 72 -15.20 -1.11 -8.97
CA TYR A 72 -14.94 -2.30 -8.15
C TYR A 72 -14.60 -1.94 -6.70
N LEU A 73 -13.78 -0.92 -6.50
CA LEU A 73 -13.36 -0.45 -5.19
C LEU A 73 -14.55 0.01 -4.33
N MET A 74 -15.46 0.78 -4.94
CA MET A 74 -16.65 1.33 -4.29
C MET A 74 -17.80 0.31 -4.17
N GLY A 75 -17.62 -0.92 -4.66
CA GLY A 75 -18.66 -1.96 -4.65
C GLY A 75 -19.75 -1.76 -5.70
N GLU A 76 -19.58 -0.85 -6.66
CA GLU A 76 -20.55 -0.61 -7.76
C GLU A 76 -20.54 -1.75 -8.79
N ALA A 77 -19.52 -2.61 -8.78
CA ALA A 77 -19.40 -3.75 -9.70
C ALA A 77 -19.90 -5.08 -9.10
N ASP A 78 -19.70 -5.28 -7.80
CA ASP A 78 -19.93 -6.56 -7.12
C ASP A 78 -20.77 -6.45 -5.83
N GLY A 79 -21.24 -5.25 -5.48
CA GLY A 79 -22.06 -4.99 -4.30
C GLY A 79 -21.28 -4.91 -2.99
N VAL A 80 -19.95 -5.06 -3.01
CA VAL A 80 -19.13 -5.09 -1.79
C VAL A 80 -18.11 -3.95 -1.81
N PRO A 81 -18.31 -2.86 -1.04
CA PRO A 81 -17.31 -1.81 -0.93
C PRO A 81 -16.04 -2.37 -0.27
N LYS A 82 -14.88 -2.12 -0.87
CA LYS A 82 -13.57 -2.56 -0.37
C LYS A 82 -13.03 -1.62 0.71
N ASP A 83 -13.89 -1.27 1.66
CA ASP A 83 -13.58 -0.31 2.70
C ASP A 83 -12.55 -0.84 3.72
N ALA A 84 -12.11 0.03 4.63
CA ALA A 84 -11.14 -0.35 5.66
C ALA A 84 -11.67 -1.43 6.61
N ALA A 85 -12.99 -1.53 6.83
CA ALA A 85 -13.59 -2.55 7.69
C ALA A 85 -13.65 -3.93 7.01
N TRP A 86 -13.88 -3.96 5.70
CA TRP A 86 -13.74 -5.14 4.85
C TRP A 86 -12.30 -5.62 4.84
N ALA A 87 -11.34 -4.73 4.58
CA ALA A 87 -9.92 -5.08 4.56
C ALA A 87 -9.46 -5.62 5.93
N SER A 88 -9.86 -4.95 7.02
CA SER A 88 -9.50 -5.34 8.39
C SER A 88 -9.92 -6.77 8.75
N ARG A 89 -11.12 -7.19 8.33
CA ARG A 89 -11.62 -8.56 8.55
C ARG A 89 -10.80 -9.64 7.85
N ILE A 90 -10.15 -9.29 6.74
CA ILE A 90 -9.34 -10.23 5.94
C ILE A 90 -7.89 -10.20 6.41
N CYS A 91 -7.30 -9.01 6.54
CA CYS A 91 -5.87 -8.86 6.77
C CYS A 91 -5.45 -8.83 8.24
N GLY A 92 -6.41 -8.71 9.17
CA GLY A 92 -6.15 -8.69 10.61
C GLY A 92 -5.63 -7.36 11.15
N VAL A 93 -5.35 -6.36 10.29
CA VAL A 93 -4.94 -5.01 10.70
C VAL A 93 -6.19 -4.19 11.03
N GLY A 94 -6.18 -3.43 12.13
CA GLY A 94 -7.33 -2.61 12.55
C GLY A 94 -7.75 -1.58 11.50
N ALA A 95 -9.06 -1.39 11.31
CA ALA A 95 -9.61 -0.48 10.30
C ALA A 95 -9.13 0.97 10.48
N ASP A 96 -9.00 1.45 11.72
CA ASP A 96 -8.49 2.80 12.00
C ASP A 96 -7.02 2.96 11.67
N THR A 97 -6.23 1.90 11.87
CA THR A 97 -4.83 1.85 11.43
C THR A 97 -4.73 1.95 9.92
N ILE A 98 -5.58 1.24 9.18
CA ILE A 98 -5.63 1.31 7.71
C ILE A 98 -6.00 2.73 7.24
N ARG A 99 -7.04 3.34 7.83
CA ARG A 99 -7.45 4.72 7.50
C ARG A 99 -6.34 5.74 7.81
N GLY A 100 -5.76 5.65 9.01
CA GLY A 100 -4.67 6.52 9.44
C GLY A 100 -3.43 6.37 8.55
N LEU A 101 -3.11 5.14 8.13
CA LEU A 101 -2.01 4.89 7.20
C LEU A 101 -2.29 5.53 5.83
N ALA A 102 -3.46 5.31 5.23
CA ALA A 102 -3.82 5.91 3.95
C ALA A 102 -3.70 7.44 3.95
N ARG A 103 -4.23 8.10 4.99
CA ARG A 103 -4.13 9.56 5.15
C ARG A 103 -2.68 10.05 5.28
N ARG A 104 -1.84 9.33 6.05
CA ARG A 104 -0.41 9.64 6.16
C ARG A 104 0.32 9.49 4.82
N MET A 105 0.00 8.44 4.06
CA MET A 105 0.60 8.17 2.75
C MET A 105 0.27 9.29 1.74
N ALA A 106 -0.95 9.83 1.77
CA ALA A 106 -1.33 10.97 0.95
C ALA A 106 -0.64 12.28 1.37
N ALA A 107 -0.50 12.51 2.68
CA ALA A 107 0.10 13.73 3.22
C ALA A 107 1.61 13.82 2.99
N LYS A 108 2.34 12.70 3.01
CA LYS A 108 3.81 12.67 2.97
C LYS A 108 4.36 12.01 1.71
N LYS A 109 5.63 12.30 1.38
CA LYS A 109 6.34 11.59 0.32
C LYS A 109 6.53 10.14 0.76
N THR A 110 5.97 9.22 -0.02
CA THR A 110 5.86 7.82 0.35
C THR A 110 6.52 6.95 -0.72
N LEU A 111 7.40 6.07 -0.27
CA LEU A 111 8.00 5.00 -1.08
C LEU A 111 7.38 3.67 -0.63
N ILE A 112 6.64 3.02 -1.52
CA ILE A 112 6.07 1.70 -1.26
C ILE A 112 7.10 0.66 -1.66
N THR A 113 7.51 -0.17 -0.71
CA THR A 113 8.51 -1.21 -0.95
C THR A 113 7.90 -2.58 -0.78
N THR A 114 7.89 -3.39 -1.84
CA THR A 114 7.37 -4.77 -1.80
C THR A 114 8.50 -5.79 -1.89
N ALA A 115 8.42 -6.80 -1.02
CA ALA A 115 9.35 -7.92 -1.04
C ALA A 115 8.90 -8.95 -2.08
N TRP A 116 9.85 -9.62 -2.73
CA TRP A 116 9.57 -10.68 -3.72
C TRP A 116 8.88 -11.93 -3.12
N ALA A 117 8.72 -12.01 -1.81
CA ALA A 117 8.00 -13.10 -1.16
C ALA A 117 6.50 -13.06 -1.50
N VAL A 118 5.91 -11.87 -1.64
CA VAL A 118 4.45 -11.71 -1.86
C VAL A 118 3.97 -12.22 -3.22
N GLN A 119 4.89 -12.44 -4.17
CA GLN A 119 4.58 -12.96 -5.51
C GLN A 119 4.86 -14.46 -5.67
N ARG A 120 5.39 -15.15 -4.64
CA ARG A 120 5.70 -16.59 -4.65
C ARG A 120 4.60 -17.41 -3.98
N VAL A 121 3.36 -17.01 -4.18
CA VAL A 121 2.16 -17.61 -3.63
C VAL A 121 1.08 -17.61 -4.72
N ASP A 122 0.02 -18.36 -4.49
CA ASP A 122 -1.12 -18.37 -5.41
C ASP A 122 -1.69 -16.95 -5.58
N HIS A 123 -1.97 -16.55 -6.83
CA HIS A 123 -2.36 -15.17 -7.21
C HIS A 123 -1.33 -14.08 -6.83
N GLY A 124 -0.04 -14.44 -6.79
CA GLY A 124 1.06 -13.55 -6.40
C GLY A 124 1.30 -12.33 -7.31
N GLU A 125 0.71 -12.30 -8.51
CA GLU A 125 0.72 -11.14 -9.40
C GLU A 125 -0.18 -9.99 -8.89
N GLN A 126 -1.26 -10.32 -8.16
CA GLN A 126 -2.22 -9.35 -7.65
C GLN A 126 -1.62 -8.30 -6.69
N PRO A 127 -0.81 -8.67 -5.67
CA PRO A 127 -0.20 -7.67 -4.79
C PRO A 127 0.80 -6.77 -5.53
N VAL A 128 1.45 -7.28 -6.59
CA VAL A 128 2.37 -6.47 -7.42
C VAL A 128 1.58 -5.44 -8.23
N TRP A 129 0.50 -5.84 -8.90
CA TRP A 129 -0.38 -4.92 -9.61
C TRP A 129 -1.01 -3.88 -8.68
N MET A 130 -1.48 -4.31 -7.50
CA MET A 130 -2.06 -3.40 -6.51
C MET A 130 -1.04 -2.41 -5.93
N THR A 131 0.23 -2.79 -5.82
CA THR A 131 1.30 -1.88 -5.40
C THR A 131 1.49 -0.74 -6.40
N ILE A 132 1.50 -1.05 -7.69
CA ILE A 132 1.61 -0.05 -8.75
C ILE A 132 0.35 0.83 -8.76
N ALA A 133 -0.83 0.21 -8.68
CA ALA A 133 -2.09 0.96 -8.61
C ALA A 133 -2.11 1.94 -7.42
N LEU A 134 -1.69 1.51 -6.23
CA LEU A 134 -1.64 2.35 -5.04
C LEU A 134 -0.63 3.51 -5.20
N ALA A 135 0.54 3.25 -5.78
CA ALA A 135 1.50 4.31 -6.08
C ALA A 135 0.97 5.31 -7.12
N SER A 136 0.23 4.82 -8.13
CA SER A 136 -0.43 5.67 -9.13
C SER A 136 -1.54 6.54 -8.52
N LEU A 137 -2.31 6.01 -7.55
CA LEU A 137 -3.30 6.79 -6.81
C LEU A 137 -2.65 7.94 -6.01
N LEU A 138 -1.45 7.72 -5.47
CA LEU A 138 -0.69 8.75 -4.78
C LEU A 138 -0.06 9.78 -5.74
N GLY A 139 0.09 9.44 -7.03
CA GLY A 139 0.49 10.37 -8.09
C GLY A 139 1.94 10.86 -8.08
N ARG A 140 2.79 10.30 -7.19
CA ARG A 140 4.19 10.76 -7.02
C ARG A 140 5.22 9.84 -7.69
N ILE A 141 4.79 8.97 -8.60
CA ILE A 141 5.71 8.12 -9.36
C ILE A 141 6.59 9.01 -10.24
N GLY A 142 7.91 8.89 -10.10
CA GLY A 142 8.89 9.70 -10.83
C GLY A 142 9.53 10.82 -9.99
N GLU A 143 9.02 11.13 -8.81
CA GLU A 143 9.70 12.04 -7.88
C GLU A 143 10.81 11.34 -7.07
N PRO A 144 11.93 12.04 -6.77
CA PRO A 144 12.96 11.50 -5.88
C PRO A 144 12.38 11.10 -4.51
N GLY A 145 12.52 9.83 -4.15
CA GLY A 145 12.04 9.28 -2.88
C GLY A 145 10.56 8.89 -2.83
N CYS A 146 9.88 8.86 -3.99
CA CYS A 146 8.49 8.40 -4.11
C CYS A 146 8.35 7.25 -5.11
N GLY A 147 7.20 6.56 -5.08
CA GLY A 147 6.84 5.51 -6.05
C GLY A 147 6.96 4.10 -5.48
N THR A 148 7.29 3.14 -6.34
CA THR A 148 7.41 1.72 -5.97
C THR A 148 8.85 1.24 -6.09
N ARG A 149 9.30 0.45 -5.11
CA ARG A 149 10.57 -0.29 -5.20
C ARG A 149 10.33 -1.74 -4.85
N SER A 150 10.77 -2.66 -5.69
CA SER A 150 10.86 -4.07 -5.31
C SER A 150 12.20 -4.32 -4.62
N ILE A 151 12.21 -4.98 -3.46
CA ILE A 151 13.46 -5.36 -2.77
C ILE A 151 13.72 -6.85 -2.90
N THR A 152 14.94 -7.19 -3.32
CA THR A 152 15.53 -8.52 -3.15
C THR A 152 16.26 -8.51 -1.82
N THR A 153 15.91 -9.41 -0.91
CA THR A 153 16.80 -9.74 0.22
C THR A 153 18.07 -10.33 -0.36
N PRO A 154 19.28 -9.81 -0.04
CA PRO A 154 20.51 -10.54 -0.29
C PRO A 154 20.43 -11.84 0.53
N THR A 155 20.63 -12.98 -0.13
CA THR A 155 20.98 -14.24 0.54
C THR A 155 22.27 -14.10 1.32
#